data_AF-A0A7V6YH00-F1
#
_entry.id   AF-A0A7V6YH00-F1
#
_cell.length_a   1.000
_cell.length_b   1.000
_cell.length_c   1.000
_cell.angle_alpha   90.00
_cell.angle_beta   90.00
_cell.angle_gamma   90.00
#
_symmetry.space_group_name_H-M   'P 1'
#
loop_
_entity.id
_entity.type
_entity.pdbx_description
1 polymer ?
#
loop_
_entity_poly.entity_id
_entity_poly.type
_entity_poly.pdbx_seq_one_letter_code
_entity_poly.pdbx_strand_id
1 'polypeptide(L)'
;MKLFVHLVFQIFRHIFSLGFLLYFLLAVAVVAFMYLRLEKTKRQLYGVAQPSYRGLAQDVLKATALGFAGGVLGSLLMVLAGVSVNHIGISYLWFVALALFLINPRYLCFSYAGGLLSFSYLLTGFPRIEVPQLMGLVAILHLVESLLIMASGHLGALPVYARQGDRVVGGFNMQRFWPIPLVVMYVIPVASLPGLGSGVIPMPDWWPLIRSSLEAEGDVLYSLVPVVAALGYGDLALTDTPEGKSRWSAERLAVYSLLLLALSILASHWSWVAWLAALFGPLGHEYLILWGQHRELAGPPLYAAPERG
;
A
#
# COMPACT_ATOMS: atom_id res chain seq x y z
N MET A 1 10.02 9.54 -25.14
CA MET A 1 9.97 10.68 -24.20
C MET A 1 8.66 11.47 -24.26
N LYS A 2 8.23 12.00 -25.42
CA LYS A 2 6.97 12.78 -25.55
C LYS A 2 5.71 12.05 -25.04
N LEU A 3 5.65 10.73 -25.24
CA LEU A 3 4.50 9.91 -24.83
C LEU A 3 4.43 9.67 -23.31
N PHE A 4 5.56 9.43 -22.64
CA PHE A 4 5.58 9.35 -21.18
C PHE A 4 5.20 10.69 -20.53
N VAL A 5 5.67 11.81 -21.07
CA VAL A 5 5.23 13.14 -20.61
C VAL A 5 3.72 13.31 -20.77
N HIS A 6 3.14 12.80 -21.86
CA HIS A 6 1.69 12.79 -22.05
C HIS A 6 0.96 11.91 -21.02
N LEU A 7 1.45 10.70 -20.74
CA LEU A 7 0.89 9.82 -19.70
C LEU A 7 0.93 10.46 -18.31
N VAL A 8 2.06 11.09 -17.96
CA VAL A 8 2.18 11.87 -16.72
C VAL A 8 1.10 12.94 -16.67
N PHE A 9 0.96 13.75 -17.73
CA PHE A 9 -0.07 14.78 -17.80
C PHE A 9 -1.49 14.20 -17.68
N GLN A 10 -1.77 13.03 -18.26
CA GLN A 10 -3.05 12.36 -18.10
C GLN A 10 -3.29 11.89 -16.66
N ILE A 11 -2.29 11.35 -15.97
CA ILE A 11 -2.38 11.00 -14.54
C ILE A 11 -2.84 12.22 -13.73
N PHE A 12 -2.16 13.36 -13.92
CA PHE A 12 -2.57 14.62 -13.29
C PHE A 12 -4.00 15.00 -13.66
N ARG A 13 -4.38 14.94 -14.95
CA ARG A 13 -5.75 15.26 -15.39
C ARG A 13 -6.81 14.37 -14.71
N HIS A 14 -6.54 13.09 -14.54
CA HIS A 14 -7.46 12.16 -13.87
C HIS A 14 -7.54 12.43 -12.36
N ILE A 15 -6.41 12.63 -11.68
CA ILE A 15 -6.34 12.92 -10.24
C ILE A 15 -7.05 14.25 -9.90
N PHE A 16 -6.92 15.26 -10.75
CA PHE A 16 -7.55 16.56 -10.56
C PHE A 16 -8.94 16.68 -11.20
N SER A 17 -9.48 15.60 -11.75
CA SER A 17 -10.84 15.61 -12.29
C SER A 17 -11.87 15.78 -11.17
N LEU A 18 -12.87 16.64 -11.38
CA LEU A 18 -13.87 16.96 -10.35
C LEU A 18 -14.60 15.70 -9.84
N GLY A 19 -14.99 14.82 -10.76
CA GLY A 19 -15.68 13.57 -10.40
C GLY A 19 -14.82 12.69 -9.48
N PHE A 20 -13.54 12.53 -9.79
CA PHE A 20 -12.64 11.73 -8.95
C PHE A 20 -12.36 12.40 -7.60
N LEU A 21 -12.17 13.71 -7.57
CA LEU A 21 -11.94 14.44 -6.31
C LEU A 21 -13.10 14.26 -5.33
N LEU A 22 -14.35 14.20 -5.81
CA LEU A 22 -15.51 13.92 -4.96
C LEU A 22 -15.45 12.52 -4.32
N TYR A 23 -15.03 11.50 -5.07
CA TYR A 23 -14.81 10.15 -4.51
C TYR A 23 -13.61 10.13 -3.56
N PHE A 24 -12.55 10.86 -3.88
CA PHE A 24 -11.37 10.96 -3.01
C PHE A 24 -11.70 11.60 -1.66
N LEU A 25 -12.63 12.57 -1.61
CA LEU A 25 -13.12 13.15 -0.35
C LEU A 25 -13.74 12.11 0.59
N LEU A 26 -14.31 11.00 0.06
CA LEU A 26 -14.78 9.91 0.90
C LEU A 26 -13.62 9.22 1.65
N ALA A 27 -12.50 8.96 0.97
CA ALA A 27 -11.32 8.41 1.64
C ALA A 27 -10.71 9.40 2.64
N VAL A 28 -10.69 10.69 2.32
CA VAL A 28 -10.29 11.74 3.28
C VAL A 28 -11.22 11.74 4.50
N ALA A 29 -12.53 11.59 4.32
CA ALA A 29 -13.49 11.52 5.42
C ALA A 29 -13.28 10.27 6.30
N VAL A 30 -12.98 9.11 5.71
CA VAL A 30 -12.62 7.89 6.45
C VAL A 30 -11.34 8.11 7.25
N VAL A 31 -10.30 8.67 6.65
CA VAL A 31 -9.04 8.99 7.36
C VAL A 31 -9.29 9.99 8.49
N ALA A 32 -10.08 11.03 8.26
CA ALA A 32 -10.46 11.98 9.30
C ALA A 32 -11.19 11.30 10.48
N PHE A 33 -12.07 10.34 10.19
CA PHE A 33 -12.72 9.52 11.20
C PHE A 33 -11.73 8.67 12.01
N MET A 34 -10.70 8.11 11.36
CA MET A 34 -9.65 7.34 12.03
C MET A 34 -8.81 8.22 12.96
N TYR A 35 -8.42 9.42 12.53
CA TYR A 35 -7.73 10.39 13.38
C TYR A 35 -8.59 10.87 14.55
N LEU A 36 -9.90 11.08 14.34
CA LEU A 36 -10.84 11.36 15.42
C LEU A 36 -10.87 10.25 16.48
N ARG A 37 -10.81 8.97 16.06
CA ARG A 37 -10.75 7.83 16.98
C ARG A 37 -9.43 7.77 17.74
N LEU A 38 -8.31 8.07 17.08
CA LEU A 38 -6.99 8.14 17.71
C LEU A 38 -6.94 9.23 18.79
N GLU A 39 -7.46 10.43 18.50
CA GLU A 39 -7.56 11.51 19.48
C GLU A 39 -8.45 11.14 20.67
N LYS A 40 -9.60 10.49 20.45
CA LYS A 40 -10.45 10.00 21.55
C LYS A 40 -9.70 9.03 22.46
N THR A 41 -8.93 8.12 21.89
CA THR A 41 -8.11 7.15 22.64
C THR A 41 -7.03 7.87 23.45
N LYS A 42 -6.35 8.86 22.87
CA LYS A 42 -5.38 9.70 23.57
C LYS A 42 -6.00 10.41 24.78
N ARG A 43 -7.23 10.93 24.66
CA ARG A 43 -7.92 11.57 25.79
C ARG A 43 -8.19 10.60 26.93
N GLN A 44 -8.67 9.39 26.61
CA GLN A 44 -9.00 8.39 27.62
C GLN A 44 -7.76 7.91 28.39
N LEU A 45 -6.60 7.83 27.72
CA LEU A 45 -5.37 7.35 28.34
C LEU A 45 -4.64 8.41 29.17
N TYR A 46 -4.65 9.69 28.75
CA TYR A 46 -3.79 10.72 29.37
C TYR A 46 -4.56 11.89 29.99
N GLY A 47 -5.90 11.91 29.92
CA GLY A 47 -6.71 13.00 30.50
C GLY A 47 -6.48 14.38 29.88
N VAL A 48 -5.86 14.45 28.69
CA VAL A 48 -5.52 15.71 28.03
C VAL A 48 -6.81 16.44 27.61
N ALA A 49 -6.82 17.77 27.78
CA ALA A 49 -7.92 18.66 27.40
C ALA A 49 -8.32 18.51 25.91
N GLN A 50 -9.53 18.99 25.57
CA GLN A 50 -10.16 18.82 24.26
C GLN A 50 -9.17 19.05 23.09
N PRO A 51 -9.21 18.23 22.04
CA PRO A 51 -8.38 18.41 20.88
C PRO A 51 -8.78 19.74 20.28
N SER A 52 -7.77 20.53 19.97
CA SER A 52 -7.98 21.65 19.11
C SER A 52 -8.49 21.08 17.78
N TYR A 53 -9.67 21.49 17.32
CA TYR A 53 -10.12 21.21 15.96
C TYR A 53 -9.04 21.56 14.92
N ARG A 54 -8.17 22.53 15.25
CA ARG A 54 -6.99 22.88 14.47
C ARG A 54 -5.94 21.76 14.42
N GLY A 55 -5.71 21.03 15.52
CA GLY A 55 -4.77 19.91 15.59
C GLY A 55 -5.22 18.75 14.70
N LEU A 56 -6.47 18.30 14.86
CA LEU A 56 -7.07 17.28 13.98
C LEU A 56 -6.99 17.70 12.51
N ALA A 57 -7.38 18.93 12.19
CA ALA A 57 -7.32 19.44 10.82
C ALA A 57 -5.89 19.45 10.28
N GLN A 58 -4.89 19.78 11.10
CA GLN A 58 -3.48 19.71 10.71
C GLN A 58 -3.02 18.27 10.44
N ASP A 59 -3.42 17.31 11.27
CA ASP A 59 -3.09 15.89 11.06
C ASP A 59 -3.73 15.35 9.77
N VAL A 60 -5.02 15.63 9.55
CA VAL A 60 -5.72 15.24 8.32
C VAL A 60 -5.13 15.93 7.09
N LEU A 61 -4.78 17.21 7.19
CA LEU A 61 -4.16 17.96 6.09
C LEU A 61 -2.78 17.39 5.73
N LYS A 62 -1.93 17.12 6.73
CA LYS A 62 -0.61 16.49 6.52
C LYS A 62 -0.76 15.10 5.92
N ALA A 63 -1.66 14.28 6.47
CA ALA A 63 -1.96 12.94 5.96
C ALA A 63 -2.44 12.98 4.50
N THR A 64 -3.35 13.91 4.18
CA THR A 64 -3.88 14.08 2.82
C THR A 64 -2.82 14.61 1.87
N ALA A 65 -1.99 15.58 2.27
CA ALA A 65 -0.93 16.12 1.43
C ALA A 65 0.14 15.07 1.11
N LEU A 66 0.59 14.32 2.12
CA LEU A 66 1.55 13.22 1.93
C LEU A 66 0.92 12.08 1.14
N GLY A 67 -0.32 11.70 1.44
CA GLY A 67 -1.05 10.66 0.73
C GLY A 67 -1.28 11.01 -0.74
N PHE A 68 -1.55 12.28 -1.04
CA PHE A 68 -1.64 12.78 -2.41
C PHE A 68 -0.29 12.68 -3.14
N ALA A 69 0.80 13.11 -2.52
CA ALA A 69 2.14 12.98 -3.08
C ALA A 69 2.51 11.50 -3.32
N GLY A 70 2.21 10.63 -2.34
CA GLY A 70 2.37 9.19 -2.45
C GLY A 70 1.49 8.58 -3.55
N GLY A 71 0.29 9.09 -3.77
CA GLY A 71 -0.62 8.64 -4.82
C GLY A 71 -0.18 9.02 -6.21
N VAL A 72 0.31 10.24 -6.41
CA VAL A 72 0.95 10.66 -7.66
C VAL A 72 2.16 9.77 -7.94
N LEU A 73 3.05 9.59 -6.96
CA LEU A 73 4.23 8.73 -7.10
C LEU A 73 3.85 7.28 -7.39
N GLY A 74 2.88 6.72 -6.64
CA GLY A 74 2.37 5.38 -6.84
C GLY A 74 1.78 5.19 -8.23
N SER A 75 0.99 6.15 -8.71
CA SER A 75 0.43 6.13 -10.07
C SER A 75 1.52 6.11 -11.14
N LEU A 76 2.57 6.92 -10.97
CA LEU A 76 3.72 6.92 -11.88
C LEU A 76 4.42 5.56 -11.87
N LEU A 77 4.66 4.99 -10.69
CA LEU A 77 5.29 3.66 -10.57
C LEU A 77 4.41 2.56 -11.18
N MET A 78 3.10 2.58 -10.96
CA MET A 78 2.14 1.63 -11.55
C MET A 78 2.18 1.70 -13.08
N VAL A 79 2.12 2.92 -13.64
CA VAL A 79 2.17 3.11 -15.09
C VAL A 79 3.52 2.70 -15.66
N LEU A 80 4.64 3.06 -15.02
CA LEU A 80 5.98 2.66 -15.47
C LEU A 80 6.19 1.14 -15.41
N ALA A 81 5.70 0.50 -14.35
CA ALA A 81 5.74 -0.95 -14.20
C ALA A 81 4.79 -1.66 -15.17
N GLY A 82 3.74 -0.99 -15.66
CA GLY A 82 2.72 -1.63 -16.50
C GLY A 82 1.62 -2.33 -15.71
N VAL A 83 1.42 -1.96 -14.44
CA VAL A 83 0.39 -2.58 -13.61
C VAL A 83 -0.99 -2.21 -14.14
N SER A 84 -1.69 -3.22 -14.67
CA SER A 84 -3.05 -3.08 -15.18
C SER A 84 -4.09 -3.70 -14.24
N VAL A 85 -5.29 -3.13 -14.22
CA VAL A 85 -6.40 -3.67 -13.41
C VAL A 85 -7.20 -4.74 -14.14
N ASN A 86 -6.86 -5.03 -15.39
CA ASN A 86 -7.48 -6.09 -16.18
C ASN A 86 -7.25 -7.42 -15.50
N HIS A 87 -8.33 -8.13 -15.20
CA HIS A 87 -8.27 -9.45 -14.55
C HIS A 87 -7.39 -9.48 -13.29
N ILE A 88 -7.13 -8.35 -12.62
CA ILE A 88 -6.36 -8.36 -11.35
C ILE A 88 -7.20 -8.94 -10.19
N GLY A 89 -8.52 -9.05 -10.39
CA GLY A 89 -9.45 -9.59 -9.40
C GLY A 89 -9.76 -8.63 -8.26
N ILE A 90 -9.78 -7.30 -8.47
CA ILE A 90 -10.09 -6.29 -7.43
C ILE A 90 -11.32 -6.67 -6.60
N SER A 91 -12.41 -7.13 -7.22
CA SER A 91 -13.61 -7.57 -6.49
C SER A 91 -13.29 -8.69 -5.49
N TYR A 92 -12.66 -9.77 -5.95
CA TYR A 92 -12.21 -10.87 -5.09
C TYR A 92 -11.23 -10.41 -4.02
N LEU A 93 -10.29 -9.51 -4.37
CA LEU A 93 -9.30 -8.97 -3.46
C LEU A 93 -9.96 -8.27 -2.27
N TRP A 94 -10.95 -7.41 -2.52
CA TRP A 94 -11.68 -6.74 -1.44
C TRP A 94 -12.48 -7.71 -0.58
N PHE A 95 -13.21 -8.66 -1.17
CA PHE A 95 -13.98 -9.63 -0.39
C PHE A 95 -13.10 -10.51 0.49
N VAL A 96 -11.97 -10.99 -0.04
CA VAL A 96 -11.01 -11.80 0.72
C VAL A 96 -10.32 -10.97 1.80
N ALA A 97 -9.87 -9.75 1.49
CA ALA A 97 -9.24 -8.87 2.49
C ALA A 97 -10.20 -8.54 3.65
N LEU A 98 -11.48 -8.28 3.36
CA LEU A 98 -12.50 -8.05 4.38
C LEU A 98 -12.80 -9.32 5.19
N ALA A 99 -12.87 -10.49 4.55
CA ALA A 99 -13.05 -11.77 5.25
C ALA A 99 -11.89 -12.07 6.20
N LEU A 100 -10.64 -11.83 5.75
CA LEU A 100 -9.45 -11.99 6.58
C LEU A 100 -9.39 -10.98 7.72
N PHE A 101 -9.82 -9.73 7.49
CA PHE A 101 -9.96 -8.71 8.51
C PHE A 101 -10.89 -9.13 9.66
N LEU A 102 -11.98 -9.86 9.37
CA LEU A 102 -12.88 -10.40 10.39
C LEU A 102 -12.22 -11.43 11.31
N ILE A 103 -11.20 -12.14 10.82
CA ILE A 103 -10.40 -13.07 11.64
C ILE A 103 -9.43 -12.27 12.51
N ASN A 104 -8.67 -11.37 11.90
CA ASN A 104 -7.80 -10.45 12.61
C ASN A 104 -7.56 -9.19 11.76
N PRO A 105 -7.71 -7.98 12.33
CA PRO A 105 -7.48 -6.73 11.60
C PRO A 105 -6.13 -6.64 10.89
N ARG A 106 -5.09 -7.34 11.38
CA ARG A 106 -3.77 -7.38 10.76
C ARG A 106 -3.78 -7.97 9.34
N TYR A 107 -4.74 -8.84 9.03
CA TYR A 107 -4.81 -9.52 7.74
C TYR A 107 -5.59 -8.75 6.67
N LEU A 108 -5.97 -7.49 6.94
CA LEU A 108 -6.58 -6.61 5.94
C LEU A 108 -5.61 -6.28 4.79
N CYS A 109 -4.30 -6.38 5.04
CA CYS A 109 -3.28 -6.02 4.06
C CYS A 109 -3.38 -6.87 2.78
N PHE A 110 -3.24 -6.24 1.62
CA PHE A 110 -3.37 -6.90 0.32
C PHE A 110 -2.26 -7.93 0.04
N SER A 111 -1.16 -7.95 0.81
CA SER A 111 -0.19 -9.04 0.73
C SER A 111 -0.80 -10.41 1.08
N TYR A 112 -1.69 -10.46 2.08
CA TYR A 112 -2.38 -11.69 2.47
C TYR A 112 -3.44 -12.10 1.45
N ALA A 113 -4.38 -11.19 1.17
CA ALA A 113 -5.48 -11.47 0.25
C ALA A 113 -4.97 -11.72 -1.18
N GLY A 114 -3.99 -10.93 -1.64
CA GLY A 114 -3.37 -11.08 -2.96
C GLY A 114 -2.57 -12.38 -3.08
N GLY A 115 -1.81 -12.75 -2.05
CA GLY A 115 -1.11 -14.03 -1.99
C GLY A 115 -2.06 -15.23 -2.00
N LEU A 116 -3.13 -15.18 -1.19
CA LEU A 116 -4.13 -16.25 -1.11
C LEU A 116 -4.86 -16.44 -2.43
N LEU A 117 -5.29 -15.35 -3.07
CA LEU A 117 -5.92 -15.39 -4.38
C LEU A 117 -4.98 -15.92 -5.46
N SER A 118 -3.73 -15.46 -5.46
CA SER A 118 -2.71 -15.92 -6.40
C SER A 118 -2.44 -17.41 -6.24
N PHE A 119 -2.30 -17.89 -5.01
CA PHE A 119 -2.10 -19.30 -4.73
C PHE A 119 -3.32 -20.15 -5.11
N SER A 120 -4.54 -19.66 -4.83
CA SER A 120 -5.79 -20.31 -5.25
C SER A 120 -5.86 -20.45 -6.77
N TYR A 121 -5.57 -19.38 -7.51
CA TYR A 121 -5.57 -19.40 -8.96
C TYR A 121 -4.51 -20.36 -9.52
N LEU A 122 -3.30 -20.35 -8.96
CA LEU A 122 -2.22 -21.23 -9.42
C LEU A 122 -2.51 -22.72 -9.16
N LEU A 123 -3.21 -23.05 -8.06
CA LEU A 123 -3.59 -24.43 -7.74
C LEU A 123 -4.84 -24.91 -8.50
N THR A 124 -5.85 -24.06 -8.63
CA THR A 124 -7.20 -24.47 -9.03
C THR A 124 -7.70 -23.82 -10.32
N GLY A 125 -7.01 -22.78 -10.79
CA GLY A 125 -7.46 -21.94 -11.90
C GLY A 125 -8.56 -20.95 -11.54
N PHE A 126 -8.95 -20.86 -10.25
CA PHE A 126 -10.02 -19.97 -9.77
C PHE A 126 -9.61 -19.17 -8.52
N PRO A 127 -10.01 -17.88 -8.40
CA PRO A 127 -10.64 -17.07 -9.44
C PRO A 127 -9.65 -16.74 -10.56
N ARG A 128 -10.14 -16.51 -11.78
CA ARG A 128 -9.26 -16.16 -12.91
C ARG A 128 -8.65 -14.78 -12.67
N ILE A 129 -7.35 -14.76 -12.35
CA ILE A 129 -6.60 -13.53 -12.09
C ILE A 129 -5.21 -13.53 -12.73
N GLU A 130 -4.67 -12.34 -13.00
CA GLU A 130 -3.26 -12.17 -13.40
C GLU A 130 -2.36 -11.99 -12.18
N VAL A 131 -1.70 -13.07 -11.75
CA VAL A 131 -0.79 -13.06 -10.59
C VAL A 131 0.31 -11.99 -10.68
N PRO A 132 1.02 -11.81 -11.81
CA PRO A 132 2.04 -10.77 -11.94
C PRO A 132 1.49 -9.36 -11.70
N GLN A 133 0.30 -9.06 -12.23
CA GLN A 133 -0.35 -7.75 -12.06
C GLN A 133 -0.78 -7.53 -10.60
N LEU A 134 -1.39 -8.55 -9.98
CA LEU A 134 -1.86 -8.47 -8.60
C LEU A 134 -0.70 -8.30 -7.62
N MET A 135 0.36 -9.09 -7.75
CA MET A 135 1.53 -8.99 -6.88
C MET A 135 2.33 -7.71 -7.17
N GLY A 136 2.35 -7.22 -8.41
CA GLY A 136 2.92 -5.92 -8.77
C GLY A 136 2.19 -4.75 -8.12
N LEU A 137 0.84 -4.77 -8.11
CA LEU A 137 0.02 -3.81 -7.37
C LEU A 137 0.38 -3.82 -5.88
N VAL A 138 0.40 -5.00 -5.26
CA VAL A 138 0.76 -5.17 -3.85
C VAL A 138 2.15 -4.59 -3.57
N ALA A 139 3.14 -4.90 -4.41
CA ALA A 139 4.51 -4.42 -4.26
C ALA A 139 4.59 -2.89 -4.28
N ILE A 140 3.97 -2.24 -5.27
CA ILE A 140 4.06 -0.79 -5.41
C ILE A 140 3.30 -0.07 -4.29
N LEU A 141 2.16 -0.59 -3.83
CA LEU A 141 1.45 -0.01 -2.70
C LEU A 141 2.29 -0.03 -1.42
N HIS A 142 2.97 -1.14 -1.11
CA HIS A 142 3.86 -1.21 0.06
C HIS A 142 5.13 -0.37 -0.13
N LEU A 143 5.62 -0.21 -1.36
CA LEU A 143 6.72 0.71 -1.62
C LEU A 143 6.31 2.15 -1.32
N VAL A 144 5.13 2.58 -1.78
CA VAL A 144 4.57 3.91 -1.44
C VAL A 144 4.36 4.03 0.07
N GLU A 145 3.80 3.01 0.72
CA GLU A 145 3.64 2.98 2.17
C GLU A 145 4.98 3.17 2.89
N SER A 146 6.03 2.47 2.46
CA SER A 146 7.36 2.59 3.06
C SER A 146 7.91 4.02 3.01
N LEU A 147 7.67 4.75 1.92
CA LEU A 147 8.07 6.15 1.77
C LEU A 147 7.24 7.07 2.68
N LEU A 148 5.94 6.80 2.83
CA LEU A 148 5.07 7.55 3.72
C LEU A 148 5.41 7.33 5.20
N ILE A 149 5.78 6.09 5.57
CA ILE A 149 6.30 5.74 6.90
C ILE A 149 7.62 6.47 7.15
N MET A 150 8.54 6.47 6.19
CA MET A 150 9.81 7.19 6.30
C MET A 150 9.57 8.69 6.54
N ALA A 151 8.63 9.29 5.81
CA ALA A 151 8.35 10.72 5.90
C ALA A 151 7.57 11.13 7.16
N SER A 152 6.67 10.28 7.66
CA SER A 152 5.68 10.70 8.66
C SER A 152 5.26 9.67 9.70
N GLY A 153 5.79 8.44 9.65
CA GLY A 153 5.44 7.34 10.55
C GLY A 153 5.67 7.65 12.03
N HIS A 154 6.72 8.41 12.33
CA HIS A 154 7.10 8.79 13.70
C HIS A 154 6.23 9.90 14.30
N LEU A 155 5.53 10.66 13.46
CA LEU A 155 4.77 11.81 13.92
C LEU A 155 3.63 11.36 14.82
N GLY A 156 3.33 12.12 15.88
CA GLY A 156 2.16 11.90 16.73
C GLY A 156 2.19 10.58 17.52
N ALA A 157 3.37 10.02 17.73
CA ALA A 157 3.59 8.85 18.56
C ALA A 157 3.00 9.04 19.97
N LEU A 158 2.25 8.05 20.45
CA LEU A 158 1.53 8.09 21.73
C LEU A 158 2.32 7.32 22.81
N PRO A 159 2.72 7.96 23.94
CA PRO A 159 3.55 7.28 24.96
C PRO A 159 2.78 6.22 25.74
N VAL A 160 3.03 4.94 25.52
CA VAL A 160 2.28 3.83 26.16
C VAL A 160 3.12 3.08 27.18
N TYR A 161 2.44 2.40 28.10
CA TYR A 161 3.05 1.33 28.90
C TYR A 161 2.73 -0.01 28.24
N ALA A 162 3.76 -0.82 28.01
CA ALA A 162 3.64 -2.14 27.45
C ALA A 162 4.24 -3.17 28.41
N ARG A 163 3.69 -4.38 28.38
CA ARG A 163 4.28 -5.52 29.09
C ARG A 163 5.35 -6.17 28.20
N GLN A 164 6.56 -6.27 28.72
CA GLN A 164 7.68 -6.98 28.10
C GLN A 164 8.11 -8.11 29.07
N GLY A 165 7.67 -9.34 28.79
CA GLY A 165 7.78 -10.45 29.75
C GLY A 165 7.04 -10.14 31.05
N ASP A 166 7.76 -10.16 32.17
CA ASP A 166 7.22 -9.83 33.50
C ASP A 166 7.38 -8.35 33.89
N ARG A 167 8.02 -7.54 33.02
CA ARG A 167 8.28 -6.12 33.28
C ARG A 167 7.26 -5.24 32.57
N VAL A 168 6.90 -4.13 33.19
CA VAL A 168 6.17 -3.04 32.53
C VAL A 168 7.20 -1.99 32.11
N VAL A 169 7.24 -1.69 30.82
CA VAL A 169 8.18 -0.74 30.22
C VAL A 169 7.41 0.37 29.50
N GLY A 170 8.01 1.55 29.45
CA GLY A 170 7.50 2.64 28.62
C GLY A 170 7.83 2.40 27.15
N GLY A 171 7.10 3.06 26.27
CA GLY A 171 7.35 3.07 24.84
C GLY A 171 6.36 3.96 24.11
N PHE A 172 6.27 3.79 22.80
CA PHE A 172 5.42 4.61 21.95
C PHE A 172 4.61 3.77 20.97
N ASN A 173 3.30 3.98 20.93
CA ASN A 173 2.42 3.46 19.90
C ASN A 173 2.32 4.47 18.75
N MET A 174 2.66 4.05 17.54
CA MET A 174 2.63 4.88 16.34
C MET A 174 1.51 4.41 15.42
N GLN A 175 0.66 5.34 14.98
CA GLN A 175 -0.44 5.03 14.07
C GLN A 175 -0.61 6.18 13.07
N ARG A 176 -0.60 5.85 11.78
CA ARG A 176 -0.78 6.82 10.68
C ARG A 176 -1.65 6.25 9.59
N PHE A 177 -2.43 7.12 8.96
CA PHE A 177 -3.32 6.78 7.85
C PHE A 177 -3.18 7.85 6.77
N TRP A 178 -3.14 7.43 5.51
CA TRP A 178 -2.99 8.31 4.36
C TRP A 178 -4.03 7.94 3.28
N PRO A 179 -4.88 8.89 2.84
CA PRO A 179 -5.75 8.66 1.70
C PRO A 179 -4.92 8.83 0.43
N ILE A 180 -4.98 7.85 -0.48
CA ILE A 180 -4.13 7.79 -1.67
C ILE A 180 -4.99 7.86 -2.94
N PRO A 181 -4.85 8.93 -3.74
CA PRO A 181 -5.41 8.98 -5.09
C PRO A 181 -4.49 8.24 -6.05
N LEU A 182 -4.94 7.13 -6.62
CA LEU A 182 -4.18 6.35 -7.59
C LEU A 182 -4.77 6.48 -8.98
N VAL A 183 -3.91 6.34 -9.98
CA VAL A 183 -4.26 6.14 -11.38
C VAL A 183 -3.50 4.92 -11.85
N VAL A 184 -4.24 3.95 -12.38
CA VAL A 184 -3.74 2.64 -12.78
C VAL A 184 -4.11 2.37 -14.23
N MET A 185 -3.38 1.47 -14.88
CA MET A 185 -3.62 1.18 -16.29
C MET A 185 -4.82 0.26 -16.47
N TYR A 186 -5.51 0.44 -17.59
CA TYR A 186 -6.54 -0.44 -18.10
C TYR A 186 -6.22 -0.74 -19.57
N VAL A 187 -6.11 -2.01 -19.91
CA VAL A 187 -5.77 -2.53 -21.23
C VAL A 187 -7.07 -2.83 -21.99
N ILE A 188 -7.18 -2.36 -23.22
CA ILE A 188 -8.33 -2.61 -24.09
C ILE A 188 -7.82 -3.30 -25.36
N PRO A 189 -8.24 -4.54 -25.66
CA PRO A 189 -7.88 -5.18 -26.93
C PRO A 189 -8.41 -4.35 -28.11
N VAL A 190 -7.57 -4.00 -29.08
CA VAL A 190 -7.99 -3.18 -30.25
C VAL A 190 -9.08 -3.88 -31.05
N ALA A 191 -9.06 -5.21 -31.11
CA ALA A 191 -10.12 -6.01 -31.74
C ALA A 191 -11.52 -5.77 -31.14
N SER A 192 -11.61 -5.29 -29.90
CA SER A 192 -12.88 -4.94 -29.24
C SER A 192 -13.40 -3.53 -29.58
N LEU A 193 -12.65 -2.75 -30.38
CA LEU A 193 -12.96 -1.37 -30.75
C LEU A 193 -13.06 -1.21 -32.28
N PRO A 194 -14.24 -1.47 -32.89
CA PRO A 194 -14.43 -1.29 -34.33
C PRO A 194 -14.18 0.17 -34.74
N GLY A 195 -13.26 0.41 -35.69
CA GLY A 195 -13.04 1.72 -36.32
C GLY A 195 -11.84 2.54 -35.81
N LEU A 196 -11.06 2.05 -34.84
CA LEU A 196 -9.89 2.77 -34.28
C LEU A 196 -8.53 2.36 -34.90
N GLY A 197 -8.52 1.95 -36.17
CA GLY A 197 -7.35 1.37 -36.85
C GLY A 197 -6.15 2.30 -37.12
N SER A 198 -6.20 3.59 -36.77
CA SER A 198 -5.17 4.57 -37.14
C SER A 198 -4.71 5.51 -36.02
N GLY A 199 -5.17 5.30 -34.77
CA GLY A 199 -4.86 6.16 -33.62
C GLY A 199 -3.97 5.53 -32.55
N VAL A 200 -3.57 4.27 -32.71
CA VAL A 200 -2.75 3.55 -31.73
C VAL A 200 -1.32 4.07 -31.83
N ILE A 201 -0.88 4.83 -30.82
CA ILE A 201 0.51 5.26 -30.76
C ILE A 201 1.33 4.05 -30.31
N PRO A 202 2.31 3.58 -31.13
CA PRO A 202 3.13 2.45 -30.74
C PRO A 202 3.91 2.79 -29.47
N MET A 203 3.80 1.89 -28.50
CA MET A 203 4.55 1.99 -27.26
C MET A 203 5.95 1.41 -27.47
N PRO A 204 6.97 1.86 -26.73
CA PRO A 204 8.31 1.26 -26.83
C PRO A 204 8.31 -0.22 -26.43
N ASP A 205 9.10 -1.04 -27.12
CA ASP A 205 9.16 -2.50 -26.90
C ASP A 205 9.53 -2.95 -25.46
N TRP A 206 10.18 -2.08 -24.69
CA TRP A 206 10.54 -2.35 -23.30
C TRP A 206 9.38 -2.16 -22.31
N TRP A 207 8.29 -1.49 -22.73
CA TRP A 207 7.16 -1.14 -21.89
C TRP A 207 5.87 -1.79 -22.39
N PRO A 208 5.04 -2.39 -21.52
CA PRO A 208 5.16 -2.45 -20.06
C PRO A 208 6.21 -3.45 -19.53
N LEU A 209 6.70 -3.21 -18.29
CA LEU A 209 7.61 -4.14 -17.62
C LEU A 209 6.90 -5.42 -17.14
N ILE A 210 5.67 -5.29 -16.64
CA ILE A 210 4.77 -6.40 -16.30
C ILE A 210 3.79 -6.56 -17.45
N ARG A 211 4.01 -7.56 -18.29
CA ARG A 211 3.16 -7.83 -19.46
C ARG A 211 1.80 -8.38 -19.04
N SER A 212 0.74 -7.89 -19.68
CA SER A 212 -0.60 -8.47 -19.57
C SER A 212 -0.76 -9.66 -20.51
N SER A 213 -1.59 -10.64 -20.14
CA SER A 213 -1.92 -11.76 -21.04
C SER A 213 -2.65 -11.29 -22.31
N LEU A 214 -3.36 -10.16 -22.23
CA LEU A 214 -4.09 -9.56 -23.35
C LEU A 214 -3.16 -9.04 -24.47
N GLU A 215 -1.92 -8.67 -24.14
CA GLU A 215 -0.91 -8.28 -25.14
C GLU A 215 -0.46 -9.45 -26.02
N ALA A 216 -0.60 -10.69 -25.53
CA ALA A 216 -0.29 -11.88 -26.31
C ALA A 216 -1.39 -12.20 -27.35
N GLU A 217 -2.58 -11.63 -27.20
CA GLU A 217 -3.74 -11.88 -28.07
C GLU A 217 -3.83 -10.90 -29.25
N GLY A 218 -3.06 -9.81 -29.25
CA GLY A 218 -2.97 -8.85 -30.35
C GLY A 218 -2.66 -7.43 -29.89
N ASP A 219 -2.91 -6.45 -30.77
CA ASP A 219 -2.71 -5.05 -30.45
C ASP A 219 -3.64 -4.59 -29.32
N VAL A 220 -3.08 -3.82 -28.38
CA VAL A 220 -3.81 -3.30 -27.22
C VAL A 220 -3.70 -1.77 -27.13
N LEU A 221 -4.75 -1.16 -26.58
CA LEU A 221 -4.79 0.24 -26.20
C LEU A 221 -4.71 0.36 -24.67
N TYR A 222 -3.82 1.22 -24.20
CA TYR A 222 -3.72 1.53 -22.78
C TYR A 222 -4.55 2.77 -22.44
N SER A 223 -5.43 2.62 -21.45
CA SER A 223 -6.22 3.68 -20.83
C SER A 223 -5.85 3.82 -19.36
N LEU A 224 -6.21 4.94 -18.75
CA LEU A 224 -5.92 5.25 -17.36
C LEU A 224 -7.23 5.38 -16.57
N VAL A 225 -7.30 4.67 -15.44
CA VAL A 225 -8.48 4.66 -14.58
C VAL A 225 -8.07 5.14 -13.19
N PRO A 226 -8.75 6.15 -12.64
CA PRO A 226 -8.47 6.60 -11.29
C PRO A 226 -9.13 5.67 -10.26
N VAL A 227 -8.40 5.36 -9.18
CA VAL A 227 -8.80 4.47 -8.09
C VAL A 227 -8.46 5.14 -6.76
N VAL A 228 -9.33 4.99 -5.78
CA VAL A 228 -9.10 5.51 -4.42
C VAL A 228 -8.60 4.36 -3.54
N ALA A 229 -7.54 4.60 -2.79
CA ALA A 229 -7.02 3.69 -1.77
C ALA A 229 -6.77 4.44 -0.46
N ALA A 230 -6.57 3.69 0.62
CA ALA A 230 -6.07 4.21 1.88
C ALA A 230 -4.97 3.28 2.39
N LEU A 231 -3.85 3.85 2.81
CA LEU A 231 -2.73 3.12 3.42
C LEU A 231 -2.67 3.46 4.91
N GLY A 232 -2.20 2.51 5.73
CA GLY A 232 -2.18 2.68 7.17
C GLY A 232 -0.98 1.97 7.79
N TYR A 233 -0.25 2.70 8.63
CA TYR A 233 0.89 2.23 9.40
C TYR A 233 0.53 2.12 10.88
N GLY A 234 0.94 1.03 11.51
CA GLY A 234 0.78 0.81 12.94
C GLY A 234 1.96 0.00 13.48
N ASP A 235 2.65 0.53 14.49
CA ASP A 235 3.82 -0.13 15.08
C ASP A 235 4.05 0.34 16.53
N LEU A 236 4.86 -0.40 17.28
CA LEU A 236 5.20 -0.14 18.68
C LEU A 236 6.72 0.05 18.79
N ALA A 237 7.17 1.12 19.43
CA ALA A 237 8.58 1.37 19.73
C ALA A 237 8.81 1.23 21.24
N LEU A 238 9.43 0.11 21.65
CA LEU A 238 9.84 -0.15 23.04
C LEU A 238 11.36 -0.05 23.20
N THR A 239 12.09 -0.39 22.15
CA THR A 239 13.56 -0.55 22.15
C THR A 239 14.28 0.55 21.38
N ASP A 240 13.54 1.48 20.77
CA ASP A 240 14.04 2.53 19.90
C ASP A 240 13.18 3.80 20.03
N THR A 241 13.62 4.91 19.43
CA THR A 241 12.77 6.10 19.30
C THR A 241 11.72 5.90 18.19
N PRO A 242 10.60 6.65 18.20
CA PRO A 242 9.61 6.60 17.12
C PRO A 242 10.22 6.83 15.73
N GLU A 243 11.18 7.75 15.62
CA GLU A 243 11.93 8.04 14.40
C GLU A 243 12.79 6.86 13.96
N GLY A 244 13.57 6.29 14.89
CA GLY A 244 14.43 5.14 14.64
C GLY A 244 13.62 3.92 14.19
N LYS A 245 12.54 3.63 14.92
CA LYS A 245 11.62 2.53 14.59
C LYS A 245 10.92 2.73 13.25
N SER A 246 10.38 3.91 12.99
CA SER A 246 9.69 4.19 11.71
C SER A 246 10.63 4.04 10.53
N ARG A 247 11.87 4.54 10.65
CA ARG A 247 12.89 4.36 9.63
C ARG A 247 13.24 2.89 9.41
N TRP A 248 13.44 2.14 10.50
CA TRP A 248 13.74 0.70 10.46
C TRP A 248 12.65 -0.10 9.74
N SER A 249 11.37 0.21 10.02
CA SER A 249 10.21 -0.44 9.42
C SER A 249 10.06 -0.05 7.95
N ALA A 250 10.24 1.24 7.62
CA ALA A 250 10.21 1.74 6.25
C ALA A 250 11.28 1.10 5.36
N GLU A 251 12.54 1.05 5.80
CA GLU A 251 13.65 0.49 5.00
C GLU A 251 13.40 -0.99 4.65
N ARG A 252 12.91 -1.77 5.61
CA ARG A 252 12.60 -3.19 5.39
C ARG A 252 11.40 -3.39 4.49
N LEU A 253 10.35 -2.58 4.68
CA LEU A 253 9.19 -2.64 3.82
C LEU A 253 9.54 -2.27 2.38
N ALA A 254 10.42 -1.29 2.18
CA ALA A 254 10.95 -0.93 0.87
C ALA A 254 11.71 -2.11 0.22
N VAL A 255 12.62 -2.76 0.95
CA VAL A 255 13.35 -3.94 0.44
C VAL A 255 12.40 -5.07 0.06
N TYR A 256 11.44 -5.41 0.91
CA TYR A 256 10.40 -6.41 0.60
C TYR A 256 9.63 -6.03 -0.66
N SER A 257 9.23 -4.76 -0.78
CA SER A 257 8.44 -4.27 -1.92
C SER A 257 9.24 -4.35 -3.23
N LEU A 258 10.52 -3.98 -3.20
CA LEU A 258 11.40 -4.08 -4.37
C LEU A 258 11.62 -5.53 -4.80
N LEU A 259 11.81 -6.45 -3.84
CA LEU A 259 11.94 -7.88 -4.13
C LEU A 259 10.64 -8.45 -4.71
N LEU A 260 9.49 -8.10 -4.15
CA LEU A 260 8.19 -8.54 -4.66
C LEU A 260 7.91 -7.96 -6.05
N LEU A 261 8.28 -6.71 -6.31
CA LEU A 261 8.15 -6.08 -7.63
C LEU A 261 9.02 -6.80 -8.66
N ALA A 262 10.27 -7.12 -8.30
CA ALA A 262 11.15 -7.90 -9.16
C ALA A 262 10.54 -9.28 -9.46
N LEU A 263 10.07 -10.02 -8.44
CA LEU A 263 9.39 -11.30 -8.64
C LEU A 263 8.15 -11.16 -9.54
N SER A 264 7.39 -10.08 -9.40
CA SER A 264 6.20 -9.83 -10.22
C SER A 264 6.57 -9.56 -11.69
N ILE A 265 7.62 -8.79 -11.95
CA ILE A 265 8.14 -8.58 -13.30
C ILE A 265 8.61 -9.90 -13.90
N LEU A 266 9.45 -10.65 -13.19
CA LEU A 266 9.95 -11.97 -13.64
C LEU A 266 8.80 -12.96 -13.89
N ALA A 267 7.75 -12.94 -13.06
CA ALA A 267 6.56 -13.78 -13.22
C ALA A 267 5.75 -13.49 -14.49
N SER A 268 5.83 -12.26 -15.02
CA SER A 268 5.21 -11.94 -16.32
C SER A 268 5.95 -12.55 -17.52
N HIS A 269 7.22 -12.91 -17.36
CA HIS A 269 8.03 -13.56 -18.39
C HIS A 269 8.12 -15.08 -18.21
N TRP A 270 8.11 -15.56 -16.96
CA TRP A 270 8.22 -16.97 -16.62
C TRP A 270 7.14 -17.37 -15.62
N SER A 271 6.15 -18.13 -16.11
CA SER A 271 4.96 -18.52 -15.35
C SER A 271 5.26 -19.22 -14.02
N TRP A 272 6.35 -19.99 -13.93
CA TRP A 272 6.72 -20.67 -12.68
C TRP A 272 7.13 -19.70 -11.56
N VAL A 273 7.62 -18.50 -11.89
CA VAL A 273 7.98 -17.48 -10.89
C VAL A 273 6.74 -16.89 -10.21
N ALA A 274 5.56 -17.02 -10.82
CA ALA A 274 4.30 -16.61 -10.20
C ALA A 274 4.06 -17.31 -8.85
N TRP A 275 4.49 -18.57 -8.70
CA TRP A 275 4.45 -19.29 -7.41
C TRP A 275 5.31 -18.62 -6.34
N LEU A 276 6.51 -18.18 -6.73
CA LEU A 276 7.41 -17.47 -5.82
C LEU A 276 6.81 -16.13 -5.40
N ALA A 277 6.27 -15.34 -6.33
CA ALA A 277 5.60 -14.09 -6.02
C ALA A 277 4.40 -14.31 -5.08
N ALA A 278 3.54 -15.29 -5.39
CA ALA A 278 2.33 -15.62 -4.63
C ALA A 278 2.63 -16.05 -3.18
N LEU A 279 3.72 -16.80 -2.96
CA LEU A 279 4.14 -17.22 -1.62
C LEU A 279 4.92 -16.11 -0.90
N PHE A 280 5.82 -15.42 -1.61
CA PHE A 280 6.66 -14.38 -1.02
C PHE A 280 5.84 -13.20 -0.50
N GLY A 281 4.75 -12.82 -1.17
CA GLY A 281 3.86 -11.76 -0.72
C GLY A 281 3.42 -11.91 0.75
N PRO A 282 2.58 -12.91 1.09
CA PRO A 282 2.10 -13.10 2.45
C PRO A 282 3.21 -13.53 3.42
N LEU A 283 4.10 -14.44 3.01
CA LEU A 283 5.13 -14.97 3.91
C LEU A 283 6.22 -13.94 4.23
N GLY A 284 6.69 -13.20 3.23
CA GLY A 284 7.67 -12.14 3.41
C GLY A 284 7.10 -11.00 4.26
N HIS A 285 5.84 -10.62 4.03
CA HIS A 285 5.17 -9.61 4.82
C HIS A 285 4.95 -10.05 6.28
N GLU A 286 4.50 -11.28 6.51
CA GLU A 286 4.37 -11.84 7.87
C GLU A 286 5.73 -11.91 8.57
N TYR A 287 6.78 -12.34 7.86
CA TYR A 287 8.14 -12.36 8.40
C TYR A 287 8.59 -10.97 8.87
N LEU A 288 8.33 -9.92 8.09
CA LEU A 288 8.67 -8.54 8.49
C LEU A 288 7.95 -8.12 9.78
N ILE A 289 6.67 -8.43 9.90
CA ILE A 289 5.88 -8.11 11.09
C ILE A 289 6.40 -8.88 12.31
N LEU A 290 6.56 -10.20 12.19
CA LEU A 290 7.01 -11.05 13.29
C LEU A 290 8.41 -10.67 13.74
N TRP A 291 9.31 -10.37 12.81
CA TRP A 291 10.66 -9.93 13.12
C TRP A 291 10.66 -8.56 13.81
N GLY A 292 9.84 -7.63 13.33
CA GLY A 292 9.63 -6.32 13.96
C GLY A 292 9.12 -6.44 15.39
N GLN A 293 8.12 -7.27 15.63
CA GLN A 293 7.57 -7.53 16.96
C GLN A 293 8.58 -8.21 17.88
N HIS A 294 9.29 -9.23 17.38
CA HIS A 294 10.30 -9.93 18.16
C HIS A 294 11.43 -9.00 18.61
N ARG A 295 11.89 -8.10 17.73
CA ARG A 295 12.90 -7.08 18.07
C ARG A 295 12.44 -6.20 19.23
N GLU A 296 11.20 -5.74 19.23
CA GLU A 296 10.68 -4.85 20.28
C GLU A 296 10.41 -5.59 21.60
N LEU A 297 9.92 -6.83 21.52
CA LEU A 297 9.54 -7.59 22.70
C LEU A 297 10.72 -8.31 23.38
N ALA A 298 11.78 -8.63 22.64
CA ALA A 298 12.96 -9.31 23.17
C ALA A 298 14.19 -8.38 23.35
N GLY A 299 14.20 -7.21 22.70
CA GLY A 299 15.30 -6.26 22.79
C GLY A 299 15.33 -5.47 24.12
N PRO A 300 16.48 -4.87 24.47
CA PRO A 300 16.59 -4.05 25.67
C PRO A 300 15.67 -2.82 25.56
N PRO A 301 14.75 -2.61 26.51
CA PRO A 301 13.82 -1.48 26.47
C PRO A 301 14.57 -0.16 26.65
N LEU A 302 14.24 0.84 25.82
CA LEU A 302 14.85 2.17 25.89
C LEU A 302 14.30 2.98 27.07
N TYR A 303 13.04 2.73 27.46
CA TYR A 303 12.33 3.45 28.52
C TYR A 303 11.98 2.52 29.69
N ALA A 304 12.99 1.96 30.33
CA ALA A 304 12.85 1.17 31.55
C ALA A 304 12.91 2.06 32.81
N ALA A 305 12.19 1.67 33.86
CA ALA A 305 12.37 2.27 35.18
C ALA A 305 13.79 1.97 35.69
N PRO A 306 14.50 2.94 36.29
CA PRO A 306 15.80 2.69 36.90
C PRO A 306 15.67 1.67 38.04
N GLU A 307 16.68 0.81 38.21
CA GLU A 307 16.66 -0.23 39.25
C GLU A 307 16.63 0.34 40.68
N ARG A 308 16.97 1.62 40.86
CA ARG A 308 16.82 2.38 42.11
C ARG A 308 16.34 3.79 41.79
N GLY A 309 15.35 4.25 42.55
CA GLY A 309 14.75 5.60 42.43
C GLY A 309 15.66 6.71 42.93
#